data_AF-A0A841VV61-F1
#
_entry.id   AF-A0A841VV61-F1
#
_cell.length_a   1.000
_cell.length_b   1.000
_cell.length_c   1.000
_cell.angle_alpha   90.00
_cell.angle_beta   90.00
_cell.angle_gamma   90.00
#
_symmetry.space_group_name_H-M   'P 1'
#
loop_
_entity.id
_entity.type
_entity.pdbx_description
1 polymer ?
#
loop_
_entity_poly.entity_id
_entity_poly.type
_entity_poly.pdbx_seq_one_letter_code
_entity_poly.pdbx_strand_id
1 'polypeptide(L)'
;MAIRNGTPGPDTLNGTANADTLRGFESDDILNGLGANDLILGGDGSDQLFGASGNDRLFGDADGDTLDGGAGADTRANASKY
;
A
#
# COMPACT_ATOMS: atom_id res chain seq x y z
N MET A 1 0.37 15.35 2.83
CA MET A 1 0.18 14.59 1.59
C MET A 1 1.42 14.64 0.74
N ALA A 2 2.29 13.65 0.95
CA ALA A 2 3.34 13.33 0.00
C ALA A 2 2.85 12.22 -0.94
N ILE A 3 3.40 12.19 -2.15
CA ILE A 3 3.22 11.10 -3.11
C ILE A 3 4.58 10.44 -3.28
N ARG A 4 4.66 9.13 -3.08
CA ARG A 4 5.85 8.32 -3.32
C ARG A 4 5.50 7.21 -4.30
N ASN A 5 6.22 7.19 -5.41
CA ASN A 5 6.09 6.15 -6.42
C ASN A 5 7.37 5.30 -6.38
N GLY A 6 7.19 4.00 -6.54
CA GLY A 6 8.24 3.05 -6.83
C GLY A 6 8.65 3.12 -8.29
N THR A 7 9.24 2.03 -8.72
CA THR A 7 9.79 1.72 -10.02
C THR A 7 9.15 0.42 -10.50
N PRO A 8 9.42 -0.04 -11.74
CA PRO A 8 8.93 -1.35 -12.18
C PRO A 8 9.57 -2.57 -11.50
N GLY A 9 10.46 -2.36 -10.52
CA GLY A 9 11.17 -3.42 -9.83
C GLY A 9 10.83 -3.42 -8.34
N PRO A 10 11.27 -4.44 -7.58
CA PRO A 10 10.94 -4.54 -6.16
C PRO A 10 11.39 -3.32 -5.36
N ASP A 11 10.44 -2.67 -4.71
CA ASP A 11 10.63 -1.44 -3.96
C ASP A 11 10.26 -1.60 -2.49
N THR A 12 10.90 -0.76 -1.66
CA THR A 12 10.49 -0.55 -0.28
C THR A 12 10.16 0.91 -0.08
N LEU A 13 8.87 1.21 -0.04
CA LEU A 13 8.35 2.56 0.15
C LEU A 13 7.87 2.72 1.58
N ASN A 14 8.36 3.76 2.25
CA ASN A 14 7.83 4.19 3.53
C ASN A 14 7.08 5.50 3.31
N GLY A 15 6.02 5.76 4.06
CA GLY A 15 5.32 7.03 4.13
C GLY A 15 5.96 7.93 5.19
N THR A 16 5.12 8.66 5.89
CA THR A 16 5.47 9.59 6.97
C THR A 16 4.38 9.53 8.05
N ALA A 17 4.49 10.36 9.09
CA ALA A 17 3.42 10.48 10.08
C ALA A 17 2.17 11.25 9.58
N ASN A 18 2.12 11.61 8.30
CA ASN A 18 1.02 12.34 7.69
C ASN A 18 0.42 11.51 6.57
N ALA A 19 -0.82 11.83 6.20
CA ALA A 19 -1.51 11.20 5.08
C ALA A 19 -0.65 11.27 3.81
N ASP A 20 -0.41 10.13 3.19
CA ASP A 20 0.44 9.92 2.04
C ASP A 20 -0.24 9.08 0.95
N THR A 21 0.34 9.07 -0.24
CA THR A 21 -0.01 8.15 -1.32
C THR A 21 1.23 7.38 -1.75
N LEU A 22 1.19 6.05 -1.60
CA LEU A 22 2.26 5.14 -1.98
C LEU A 22 1.81 4.30 -3.18
N ARG A 23 2.70 4.13 -4.16
CA ARG A 23 2.44 3.33 -5.37
C ARG A 23 3.63 2.43 -5.68
N GLY A 24 3.43 1.11 -5.67
CA GLY A 24 4.46 0.11 -5.96
C GLY A 24 4.74 -0.01 -7.46
N PHE A 25 3.66 -0.20 -8.24
CA PHE A 25 3.62 -0.45 -9.68
C PHE A 25 3.74 -1.93 -10.05
N GLU A 26 4.95 -2.40 -10.36
CA GLU A 26 5.17 -3.76 -10.84
C GLU A 26 6.23 -4.44 -9.96
N SER A 27 6.12 -5.76 -9.83
CA SER A 27 6.96 -6.61 -8.95
C SER A 27 6.47 -6.63 -7.51
N ASP A 28 7.05 -7.55 -6.72
CA ASP A 28 6.70 -7.73 -5.32
C ASP A 28 7.28 -6.60 -4.45
N ASP A 29 6.40 -5.73 -3.93
CA ASP A 29 6.79 -4.53 -3.20
C ASP A 29 6.47 -4.58 -1.70
N ILE A 30 7.12 -3.70 -0.93
CA ILE A 30 6.83 -3.45 0.49
C ILE A 30 6.46 -1.98 0.68
N LEU A 31 5.21 -1.69 1.04
CA LEU A 31 4.68 -0.34 1.21
C LEU A 31 4.18 -0.11 2.64
N ASN A 32 4.76 0.86 3.35
CA ASN A 32 4.41 1.20 4.73
C ASN A 32 3.86 2.63 4.84
N GLY A 33 2.57 2.81 5.12
CA GLY A 33 1.92 4.12 5.30
C GLY A 33 2.43 4.89 6.53
N LEU A 34 2.62 4.16 7.64
CA LEU A 34 3.01 4.65 8.98
C LEU A 34 1.87 5.35 9.74
N GLY A 35 1.57 6.61 9.47
CA GLY A 35 0.67 7.38 10.32
C GLY A 35 -0.27 8.28 9.55
N ALA A 36 -1.44 8.50 10.15
CA ALA A 36 -2.59 9.15 9.53
C ALA A 36 -3.19 8.31 8.40
N ASN A 37 -4.13 8.90 7.65
CA ASN A 37 -4.95 8.14 6.70
C ASN A 37 -4.25 8.10 5.33
N ASP A 38 -3.79 6.92 4.93
CA ASP A 38 -3.00 6.71 3.73
C ASP A 38 -3.78 6.07 2.58
N LEU A 39 -3.27 6.29 1.36
CA LEU A 39 -3.64 5.52 0.17
C LEU A 39 -2.43 4.71 -0.28
N ILE A 40 -2.54 3.39 -0.23
CA ILE A 40 -1.46 2.46 -0.60
C ILE A 40 -1.94 1.61 -1.77
N LEU A 41 -1.24 1.72 -2.90
CA LEU A 41 -1.49 0.97 -4.13
C LEU A 41 -0.28 0.05 -4.37
N GLY A 42 -0.46 -1.26 -4.27
CA GLY A 42 0.56 -2.28 -4.54
C GLY A 42 0.87 -2.30 -6.04
N GLY A 43 -0.04 -2.88 -6.81
CA GLY A 43 0.05 -2.94 -8.26
C GLY A 43 0.12 -4.39 -8.72
N ASP A 44 0.86 -4.67 -9.78
CA ASP A 44 1.08 -6.04 -10.23
C ASP A 44 2.22 -6.67 -9.43
N GLY A 45 1.99 -7.78 -8.71
CA GLY A 45 3.01 -8.41 -7.87
C GLY A 45 2.40 -9.04 -6.63
N SER A 46 3.17 -9.84 -5.89
CA SER A 46 2.75 -10.30 -4.56
C SER A 46 3.26 -9.32 -3.50
N ASP A 47 2.45 -8.33 -3.18
CA ASP A 47 2.89 -7.18 -2.39
C ASP A 47 2.62 -7.33 -0.89
N GLN A 48 3.33 -6.52 -0.09
CA GLN A 48 3.09 -6.35 1.34
C GLN A 48 2.75 -4.89 1.65
N LEU A 49 1.49 -4.63 2.01
CA LEU A 49 0.95 -3.30 2.25
C LEU A 49 0.59 -3.15 3.73
N PHE A 50 1.16 -2.14 4.39
CA PHE A 50 0.96 -1.85 5.81
C PHE A 50 0.45 -0.42 6.02
N GLY A 51 -0.78 -0.23 6.49
CA GLY A 51 -1.37 1.09 6.80
C GLY A 51 -0.87 1.69 8.13
N ALA A 52 -0.70 0.82 9.12
CA ALA A 52 -0.25 1.13 10.48
C ALA A 52 -1.24 1.92 11.35
N SER A 53 -1.33 3.25 11.29
CA SER A 53 -2.25 4.00 12.16
C SER A 53 -3.03 5.06 11.42
N GLY A 54 -4.35 4.96 11.42
CA GLY A 54 -5.18 5.82 10.60
C GLY A 54 -6.33 5.03 10.00
N ASN A 55 -7.15 5.69 9.20
CA ASN A 55 -8.16 5.01 8.40
C ASN A 55 -7.63 4.90 6.97
N ASP A 56 -7.04 3.75 6.67
CA ASP A 56 -6.24 3.58 5.47
C ASP A 56 -7.01 2.93 4.33
N ARG A 57 -6.53 3.15 3.10
CA ARG A 57 -7.02 2.46 1.91
C ARG A 57 -5.89 1.70 1.25
N LEU A 58 -5.94 0.38 1.33
CA LEU A 58 -4.94 -0.53 0.79
C LEU A 58 -5.55 -1.27 -0.40
N PHE A 59 -4.90 -1.15 -1.56
CA PHE A 59 -5.27 -1.87 -2.78
C PHE A 59 -4.06 -2.66 -3.24
N GLY A 60 -4.10 -3.98 -3.07
CA GLY A 60 -3.05 -4.88 -3.56
C GLY A 60 -3.19 -5.22 -5.05
N ASP A 61 -4.34 -4.90 -5.65
CA ASP A 61 -4.73 -5.39 -6.98
C ASP A 61 -4.80 -6.92 -7.02
N ALA A 62 -4.45 -7.54 -8.15
CA ALA A 62 -4.54 -8.98 -8.35
C ALA A 62 -3.18 -9.58 -8.01
N ASP A 63 -3.20 -10.74 -7.36
CA ASP A 63 -2.07 -11.62 -7.00
C ASP A 63 -2.03 -11.83 -5.47
N GLY A 64 -0.93 -12.38 -4.96
CA GLY A 64 -0.82 -12.96 -3.62
C GLY A 64 -0.59 -11.94 -2.51
N ASP A 65 -1.33 -10.83 -2.49
CA ASP A 65 -1.02 -9.69 -1.63
C ASP A 65 -1.35 -9.88 -0.15
N THR A 66 -0.49 -9.33 0.70
CA THR A 66 -0.69 -9.22 2.14
C THR A 66 -1.05 -7.79 2.51
N LEU A 67 -2.28 -7.58 2.98
CA LEU A 67 -2.79 -6.25 3.36
C LEU A 67 -3.07 -6.17 4.86
N ASP A 68 -2.24 -5.43 5.58
CA ASP A 68 -2.43 -5.11 6.99
C ASP A 68 -2.80 -3.63 7.16
N GLY A 69 -4.06 -3.36 7.49
CA GLY A 69 -4.53 -1.99 7.75
C GLY A 69 -3.97 -1.40 9.05
N GLY A 70 -3.58 -2.24 10.00
CA GLY A 70 -3.19 -1.76 11.33
C GLY A 70 -4.38 -1.26 12.16
N ALA A 71 -4.19 -0.11 12.81
CA ALA A 71 -5.13 0.49 13.74
C ALA A 71 -5.99 1.56 13.06
N GLY A 72 -7.30 1.32 13.02
CA GLY A 72 -8.30 2.27 12.58
C GLY A 72 -9.40 1.59 11.80
N ALA A 73 -10.15 2.36 11.02
CA ALA A 73 -11.20 1.85 10.16
C ALA A 73 -10.70 1.79 8.72
N ASP A 74 -10.15 0.64 8.34
CA ASP A 74 -9.44 0.48 7.07
C ASP A 74 -10.30 -0.14 5.98
N THR A 75 -9.97 0.21 4.74
CA THR A 75 -10.49 -0.44 3.54
C THR A 75 -9.36 -1.21 2.87
N ARG A 76 -9.58 -2.51 2.62
CA ARG A 76 -8.63 -3.38 1.94
C ARG A 76 -9.30 -4.03 0.75
N ALA A 77 -8.61 -4.06 -0.39
CA ALA A 77 -9.09 -4.73 -1.58
C ALA A 77 -7.94 -5.40 -2.32
N ASN A 78 -8.09 -6.71 -2.54
CA ASN A 78 -7.35 -7.43 -3.57
C ASN A 78 -8.34 -7.58 -4.72
N ALA A 79 -8.09 -6.89 -5.83
CA ALA A 79 -8.95 -6.98 -6.99
C ALA A 79 -8.53 -8.21 -7.79
N SER A 80 -9.38 -9.22 -7.90
CA SER A 80 -9.10 -10.32 -8.84
C SER A 80 -9.13 -9.77 -10.27
N LYS A 81 -8.02 -9.94 -11.02
CA LYS A 81 -7.97 -9.69 -12.47
C LYS A 81 -8.98 -10.63 -13.15
N TYR A 82 -10.15 -10.11 -13.49
CA TYR A 82 -11.13 -10.75 -14.37
C TYR A 82 -11.57 -9.79 -15.47
#